data_AF-A0A7E5WQD9-F1
#
_entry.id   AF-A0A7E5WQD9-F1
#
_cell.length_a   1.000
_cell.length_b   1.000
_cell.length_c   1.000
_cell.angle_alpha   90.00
_cell.angle_beta   90.00
_cell.angle_gamma   90.00
#
_symmetry.space_group_name_H-M   'P 1'
#
loop_
_entity.id
_entity.type
_entity.pdbx_description
1 polymer ?
#
loop_
_entity_poly.entity_id
_entity_poly.type
_entity_poly.pdbx_seq_one_letter_code
_entity_poly.pdbx_strand_id
1 'polypeptide(L)'
;MSFKAKIDNIIEKISHVEDPIESTKYMVTYIQRLVGIHNVFGDKKQKTVFSVLLMLVFASTFIYVGTLSQLVYLAQVFPDKIETFKALNCISATSVPLSKFFFMLTSRTRLKTIFELSHYGLSAIPEGSAAKKKMLSTLQKARYASWFVVANQAITHVTYLLMPLVFTLFGNDRYLPTTPGETYGLSPKYETPFFEITFVLTIVATAFSAINQTGYIVLFITLVTHELGHFYAITQTLDDIHDILSKKERPRDDPDGETSDESIDELLIFCVKHHQFLMHYHNKIRELYKVIFGAHFLSMTIVLVTTLQTMNVWDFRNTILTGVTGIMPLFLYCFGGELLISAGLEMSAAVYSCGWELMEPKQAKVVLMLLCLSQRPLCLTAANVFVMNRETFGNVAQVVYKIYAVFN
;
A
#
# COMPACT_ATOMS: atom_id res chain seq x y z
N MET A 1 24.30 22.20 12.26
CA MET A 1 23.73 20.91 12.70
C MET A 1 23.96 19.88 11.59
N SER A 2 24.78 18.86 11.83
CA SER A 2 25.14 17.84 10.83
C SER A 2 23.90 17.13 10.27
N PHE A 3 23.91 16.78 8.97
CA PHE A 3 22.82 16.03 8.32
C PHE A 3 22.54 14.71 9.06
N LYS A 4 23.59 14.07 9.59
CA LYS A 4 23.50 12.89 10.45
C LYS A 4 22.74 13.20 11.74
N ALA A 5 23.04 14.31 12.41
CA ALA A 5 22.31 14.74 13.61
C ALA A 5 20.84 15.11 13.34
N LYS A 6 20.49 15.55 12.11
CA LYS A 6 19.09 15.74 11.71
C LYS A 6 18.39 14.40 11.46
N ILE A 7 19.07 13.44 10.82
CA ILE A 7 18.55 12.09 10.62
C ILE A 7 18.39 11.35 11.95
N ASP A 8 19.39 11.42 12.83
CA ASP A 8 19.36 10.80 14.15
C ASP A 8 18.25 11.41 15.01
N ASN A 9 18.07 12.73 15.01
CA ASN A 9 16.97 13.40 15.72
C ASN A 9 15.58 13.07 15.10
N ILE A 10 15.51 12.80 13.78
CA ILE A 10 14.30 12.31 13.11
C ILE A 10 14.02 10.85 13.51
N ILE A 11 15.04 9.99 13.51
CA ILE A 11 14.93 8.59 13.93
C ILE A 11 14.55 8.50 15.42
N GLU A 12 15.15 9.34 16.26
CA GLU A 12 14.90 9.44 17.69
C GLU A 12 13.47 9.93 17.96
N LYS A 13 13.02 11.00 17.29
CA LYS A 13 11.60 11.43 17.35
C LYS A 13 10.62 10.38 16.83
N ILE A 14 10.98 9.61 15.82
CA ILE A 14 10.14 8.53 15.26
C ILE A 14 10.20 7.27 16.15
N SER A 15 11.28 7.06 16.90
CA SER A 15 11.43 5.96 17.87
C SER A 15 10.65 6.21 19.17
N HIS A 16 10.49 7.48 19.56
CA HIS A 16 9.77 7.90 20.76
C HIS A 16 8.28 8.22 20.56
N VAL A 17 7.73 8.04 19.35
CA VAL A 17 6.25 8.05 19.22
C VAL A 17 5.75 6.69 19.73
N GLU A 18 5.35 6.64 20.99
CA GLU A 18 4.67 5.49 21.61
C GLU A 18 3.37 5.11 20.86
N ASP A 19 2.82 6.03 20.04
CA ASP A 19 1.68 5.78 19.18
C ASP A 19 2.09 5.32 17.75
N PRO A 20 1.89 4.03 17.40
CA PRO A 20 2.21 3.51 16.07
C PRO A 20 1.42 4.19 14.94
N ILE A 21 0.23 4.73 15.22
CA ILE A 21 -0.62 5.41 14.23
C ILE A 21 0.03 6.73 13.83
N GLU A 22 0.41 7.52 14.84
CA GLU A 22 0.97 8.84 14.63
C GLU A 22 2.37 8.74 13.99
N SER A 23 3.19 7.77 14.38
CA SER A 23 4.45 7.45 13.70
C SER A 23 4.26 7.23 12.19
N THR A 24 3.19 6.51 11.83
CA THR A 24 2.94 6.16 10.43
C THR A 24 2.35 7.33 9.65
N LYS A 25 1.46 8.11 10.29
CA LYS A 25 0.97 9.39 9.77
C LYS A 25 2.12 10.35 9.48
N TYR A 26 3.10 10.44 10.38
CA TYR A 26 4.31 11.23 10.16
C TYR A 26 5.13 10.74 8.98
N MET A 27 5.33 9.43 8.85
CA MET A 27 6.09 8.85 7.74
C MET A 27 5.44 9.16 6.38
N VAL A 28 4.14 8.91 6.23
CA VAL A 28 3.41 9.23 4.99
C VAL A 28 3.45 10.73 4.70
N THR A 29 3.23 11.56 5.73
CA THR A 29 3.28 13.02 5.59
C THR A 29 4.66 13.50 5.15
N TYR A 30 5.73 12.95 5.71
CA TYR A 30 7.10 13.35 5.38
C TYR A 30 7.45 12.97 3.95
N ILE A 31 7.13 11.74 3.53
CA ILE A 31 7.32 11.27 2.15
C ILE A 31 6.59 12.22 1.18
N GLN A 32 5.32 12.52 1.43
CA GLN A 32 4.50 13.35 0.53
C GLN A 32 4.89 14.84 0.51
N ARG A 33 5.52 15.34 1.59
CA ARG A 33 6.06 16.71 1.60
C ARG A 33 7.21 16.91 0.60
N LEU A 34 7.94 15.85 0.25
CA LEU A 34 9.02 15.92 -0.74
C LEU A 34 8.50 16.34 -2.14
N VAL A 35 7.25 16.03 -2.46
CA VAL A 35 6.54 16.49 -3.68
C VAL A 35 5.59 17.67 -3.41
N GLY A 36 5.75 18.35 -2.27
CA GLY A 36 4.98 19.53 -1.92
C GLY A 36 3.58 19.27 -1.35
N ILE A 37 3.17 18.02 -1.09
CA ILE A 37 1.86 17.74 -0.48
C ILE A 37 1.95 17.85 1.05
N HIS A 38 1.37 18.92 1.62
CA HIS A 38 1.48 19.22 3.05
C HIS A 38 0.27 18.80 3.90
N ASN A 39 -0.85 18.49 3.26
CA ASN A 39 -2.12 18.23 3.93
C ASN A 39 -2.69 16.91 3.40
N VAL A 40 -2.06 15.79 3.76
CA VAL A 40 -2.51 14.43 3.38
C VAL A 40 -3.72 14.00 4.21
N PHE A 41 -3.74 14.36 5.50
CA PHE A 41 -4.74 13.91 6.49
C PHE A 41 -5.70 15.01 6.97
N GLY A 42 -5.95 16.03 6.15
CA GLY A 42 -6.86 17.12 6.51
C GLY A 42 -6.30 18.12 7.55
N ASP A 43 -5.00 18.10 7.83
CA ASP A 43 -4.35 19.02 8.77
C ASP A 43 -4.44 20.48 8.27
N LYS A 44 -4.79 21.41 9.17
CA LYS A 44 -4.96 22.86 8.87
C LYS A 44 -3.66 23.60 8.53
N LYS A 45 -2.53 22.91 8.35
CA LYS A 45 -1.23 23.56 8.09
C LYS A 45 -1.29 24.36 6.78
N GLN A 46 -0.90 25.64 6.86
CA GLN A 46 -0.86 26.54 5.71
C GLN A 46 0.06 25.97 4.63
N LYS A 47 -0.44 25.92 3.40
CA LYS A 47 0.40 25.68 2.22
C LYS A 47 1.30 26.90 2.06
N THR A 48 2.60 26.72 2.19
CA THR A 48 3.56 27.77 1.82
C THR A 48 3.57 27.91 0.30
N VAL A 49 3.77 29.13 -0.22
CA VAL A 49 3.94 29.37 -1.67
C VAL A 49 4.99 28.42 -2.27
N PHE A 50 6.09 28.20 -1.56
CA PHE A 50 7.13 27.24 -1.92
C PHE A 50 6.61 25.81 -2.13
N SER A 51 5.71 25.33 -1.26
CA SER A 51 5.14 23.99 -1.36
C SER A 51 4.25 23.82 -2.60
N VAL A 52 3.52 24.87 -2.98
CA VAL A 52 2.68 24.86 -4.19
C VAL A 52 3.58 24.88 -5.43
N LEU A 53 4.60 25.73 -5.43
CA LEU A 53 5.57 25.80 -6.54
C LEU A 53 6.31 24.46 -6.72
N LEU A 54 6.77 23.84 -5.63
CA LEU A 54 7.43 22.53 -5.65
C LEU A 54 6.50 21.46 -6.26
N MET A 55 5.24 21.43 -5.82
CA MET A 55 4.24 20.51 -6.35
C MET A 55 4.00 20.72 -7.85
N LEU A 56 3.88 21.98 -8.28
CA LEU A 56 3.69 22.33 -9.69
C LEU A 56 4.89 21.88 -10.53
N VAL A 57 6.12 22.17 -10.09
CA VAL A 57 7.35 21.77 -10.80
C VAL A 57 7.41 20.26 -10.97
N PHE A 58 7.27 19.48 -9.90
CA PHE A 58 7.34 18.03 -10.01
C PHE A 58 6.22 17.45 -10.90
N ALA A 59 4.97 17.90 -10.71
CA ALA A 59 3.85 17.40 -11.48
C ALA A 59 3.95 17.80 -12.96
N SER A 60 4.30 19.06 -13.27
CA SER A 60 4.43 19.54 -14.64
C SER A 60 5.59 18.85 -15.36
N THR A 61 6.73 18.67 -14.70
CA THR A 61 7.88 17.96 -15.28
C THR A 61 7.53 16.49 -15.54
N PHE A 62 6.85 15.83 -14.61
CA PHE A 62 6.41 14.44 -14.80
C PHE A 62 5.42 14.29 -15.98
N ILE A 63 4.44 15.19 -16.08
CA ILE A 63 3.47 15.19 -17.18
C ILE A 63 4.16 15.50 -18.51
N TYR A 64 5.10 16.45 -18.54
CA TYR A 64 5.84 16.84 -19.74
C TYR A 64 6.73 15.71 -20.28
N VAL A 65 7.61 15.16 -19.43
CA VAL A 65 8.55 14.08 -19.81
C VAL A 65 7.81 12.78 -20.09
N GLY A 66 6.84 12.44 -19.23
CA GLY A 66 6.08 11.20 -19.31
C GLY A 66 4.94 11.29 -20.31
N THR A 67 3.80 11.86 -19.89
CA THR A 67 2.55 11.74 -20.65
C THR A 67 2.58 12.51 -21.97
N LEU A 68 2.99 13.79 -21.97
CA LEU A 68 2.93 14.65 -23.15
C LEU A 68 3.91 14.18 -24.23
N SER A 69 5.19 14.02 -23.88
CA SER A 69 6.21 13.61 -24.85
C SER A 69 5.89 12.26 -25.47
N GLN A 70 5.36 11.31 -24.67
CA GLN A 70 5.00 9.98 -25.18
C GLN A 70 3.72 9.98 -26.02
N LEU A 71 2.78 10.89 -25.77
CA LEU A 71 1.62 11.08 -26.66
C LEU A 71 2.03 11.65 -28.02
N VAL A 72 2.95 12.64 -28.03
CA VAL A 72 3.49 13.18 -29.29
C VAL A 72 4.26 12.10 -30.03
N TYR A 73 5.10 11.34 -29.32
CA TYR A 73 5.85 10.24 -29.90
C TYR A 73 4.93 9.17 -30.49
N LEU A 74 3.87 8.77 -29.78
CA LEU A 74 2.85 7.84 -30.29
C LEU A 74 2.24 8.33 -31.61
N ALA A 75 1.90 9.62 -31.70
CA ALA A 75 1.32 10.20 -32.90
C ALA A 75 2.31 10.20 -34.09
N GLN A 76 3.62 10.29 -33.83
CA GLN A 76 4.66 10.28 -34.86
C GLN A 76 4.98 8.88 -35.39
N VAL A 77 4.93 7.86 -34.53
CA VAL A 77 5.32 6.49 -34.89
C VAL A 77 4.17 5.63 -35.35
N PHE A 78 2.91 6.05 -35.14
CA PHE A 78 1.76 5.29 -35.58
C PHE A 78 1.73 5.17 -37.12
N PRO A 79 1.51 3.96 -37.70
CA PRO A 79 1.02 2.73 -37.08
C PRO A 79 2.10 1.66 -36.79
N ASP A 80 3.38 2.02 -36.61
CA ASP A 80 4.43 1.04 -36.29
C ASP A 80 4.09 0.27 -35.00
N LYS A 81 3.97 -1.07 -35.11
CA LYS A 81 3.53 -1.93 -34.00
C LYS A 81 4.45 -1.83 -32.78
N ILE A 82 5.77 -1.92 -33.00
CA ILE A 82 6.74 -2.03 -31.90
C ILE A 82 6.88 -0.67 -31.21
N GLU A 83 7.05 0.40 -31.98
CA GLU A 83 7.17 1.75 -31.42
C GLU A 83 5.86 2.21 -30.75
N THR A 84 4.69 1.80 -31.28
CA THR A 84 3.39 2.02 -30.61
C THR A 84 3.33 1.31 -29.26
N PHE A 85 3.76 0.05 -29.15
CA PHE A 85 3.78 -0.66 -27.87
C PHE A 85 4.71 -0.02 -26.84
N LYS A 86 5.87 0.47 -27.29
CA LYS A 86 6.80 1.25 -26.46
C LYS A 86 6.16 2.51 -25.89
N ALA A 87 5.47 3.29 -26.73
CA ALA A 87 4.78 4.50 -26.29
C ALA A 87 3.61 4.18 -25.34
N LEU A 88 2.79 3.17 -25.65
CA LEU A 88 1.68 2.73 -24.80
C LEU A 88 2.15 2.23 -23.43
N ASN A 89 3.29 1.55 -23.37
CA ASN A 89 3.92 1.15 -22.12
C ASN A 89 4.19 2.35 -21.23
N CYS A 90 4.92 3.35 -21.75
CA CYS A 90 5.29 4.54 -20.98
C CYS A 90 4.09 5.41 -20.59
N ILE A 91 3.09 5.57 -21.48
CA ILE A 91 1.84 6.28 -21.14
C ILE A 91 1.12 5.57 -19.99
N SER A 92 1.01 4.24 -20.05
CA SER A 92 0.34 3.45 -19.01
C SER A 92 1.15 3.41 -17.70
N ALA A 93 2.48 3.37 -17.78
CA ALA A 93 3.36 3.41 -16.61
C ALA A 93 3.29 4.77 -15.90
N THR A 94 3.24 5.86 -16.67
CA THR A 94 3.15 7.24 -16.11
C THR A 94 1.79 7.54 -15.51
N SER A 95 0.70 6.93 -16.00
CA SER A 95 -0.64 7.11 -15.43
C SER A 95 -0.72 6.61 -13.97
N VAL A 96 0.08 5.60 -13.59
CA VAL A 96 0.03 4.98 -12.27
C VAL A 96 0.47 5.95 -11.16
N PRO A 97 1.67 6.53 -11.16
CA PRO A 97 2.06 7.50 -10.12
C PRO A 97 1.19 8.76 -10.12
N LEU A 98 0.75 9.23 -11.30
CA LEU A 98 -0.21 10.34 -11.39
C LEU A 98 -1.51 10.02 -10.67
N SER A 99 -2.06 8.82 -10.85
CA SER A 99 -3.26 8.40 -10.12
C SER A 99 -3.07 8.44 -8.59
N LYS A 100 -1.85 8.14 -8.10
CA LYS A 100 -1.55 8.14 -6.65
C LYS A 100 -1.37 9.55 -6.13
N PHE A 101 -0.76 10.42 -6.92
CA PHE A 101 -0.68 11.84 -6.64
C PHE A 101 -2.09 12.46 -6.52
N PHE A 102 -2.97 12.24 -7.49
CA PHE A 102 -4.36 12.71 -7.43
C PHE A 102 -5.12 12.11 -6.25
N PHE A 103 -4.91 10.84 -5.94
CA PHE A 103 -5.48 10.21 -4.76
C PHE A 103 -5.06 10.91 -3.46
N MET A 104 -3.77 11.20 -3.27
CA MET A 104 -3.28 11.91 -2.09
C MET A 104 -3.81 13.35 -2.00
N LEU A 105 -4.10 13.99 -3.14
CA LEU A 105 -4.71 15.31 -3.15
C LEU A 105 -6.20 15.30 -2.83
N THR A 106 -6.95 14.31 -3.30
CA THR A 106 -8.42 14.29 -3.25
C THR A 106 -8.97 13.55 -2.03
N SER A 107 -8.26 12.55 -1.52
CA SER A 107 -8.74 11.67 -0.45
C SER A 107 -8.56 12.25 0.96
N ARG A 108 -8.11 13.49 1.12
CA ARG A 108 -7.66 14.07 2.40
C ARG A 108 -8.69 13.99 3.52
N THR A 109 -9.94 14.35 3.22
CA THR A 109 -11.04 14.32 4.20
C THR A 109 -11.38 12.89 4.59
N ARG A 110 -11.39 11.97 3.62
CA ARG A 110 -11.66 10.55 3.83
C ARG A 110 -10.55 9.90 4.67
N LEU A 111 -9.30 10.21 4.37
CA LEU A 111 -8.14 9.73 5.12
C LEU A 111 -8.13 10.27 6.54
N LYS A 112 -8.50 11.53 6.75
CA LYS A 112 -8.68 12.09 8.09
C LYS A 112 -9.67 11.27 8.91
N THR A 113 -10.87 11.04 8.37
CA THR A 113 -11.90 10.23 9.04
C THR A 113 -11.43 8.80 9.31
N ILE A 114 -10.75 8.17 8.36
CA ILE A 114 -10.24 6.80 8.55
C ILE A 114 -9.19 6.77 9.67
N PHE A 115 -8.26 7.71 9.73
CA PHE A 115 -7.26 7.74 10.80
C PHE A 115 -7.88 8.08 12.17
N GLU A 116 -8.89 8.94 12.23
CA GLU A 116 -9.69 9.16 13.45
C GLU A 116 -10.36 7.86 13.91
N LEU A 117 -10.90 7.06 12.99
CA LEU A 117 -11.41 5.73 13.29
C LEU A 117 -10.29 4.79 13.75
N SER A 118 -9.10 4.82 13.14
CA SER A 118 -7.95 4.00 13.57
C SER A 118 -7.56 4.29 15.03
N HIS A 119 -7.49 5.57 15.42
CA HIS A 119 -7.24 5.95 16.81
C HIS A 119 -8.37 5.50 17.74
N TYR A 120 -9.62 5.76 17.37
CA TYR A 120 -10.77 5.32 18.15
C TYR A 120 -10.77 3.80 18.36
N GLY A 121 -10.61 3.03 17.28
CA GLY A 121 -10.56 1.57 17.31
C GLY A 121 -9.43 1.04 18.20
N LEU A 122 -8.24 1.65 18.14
CA LEU A 122 -7.13 1.27 19.02
C LEU A 122 -7.41 1.60 20.49
N SER A 123 -8.02 2.76 20.78
CA SER A 123 -8.36 3.19 22.15
C SER A 123 -9.53 2.40 22.76
N ALA A 124 -10.39 1.82 21.92
CA ALA A 124 -11.53 1.02 22.35
C ALA A 124 -11.13 -0.40 22.84
N ILE A 125 -9.88 -0.82 22.62
CA ILE A 125 -9.36 -2.10 23.13
C ILE A 125 -8.86 -1.88 24.57
N PRO A 126 -9.30 -2.70 25.55
CA PRO A 126 -8.92 -2.55 26.95
C PRO A 126 -7.40 -2.49 27.15
N GLU A 127 -6.91 -1.49 27.90
CA GLU A 127 -5.49 -1.33 28.20
C GLU A 127 -4.98 -2.51 29.05
N GLY A 128 -3.75 -2.95 28.76
CA GLY A 128 -3.14 -4.11 29.44
C GLY A 128 -3.62 -5.49 28.96
N SER A 129 -4.69 -5.57 28.16
CA SER A 129 -5.20 -6.84 27.63
C SER A 129 -4.25 -7.53 26.65
N ALA A 130 -4.34 -8.87 26.56
CA ALA A 130 -3.64 -9.64 25.54
C ALA A 130 -4.01 -9.19 24.12
N ALA A 131 -5.29 -8.84 23.90
CA ALA A 131 -5.80 -8.26 22.65
C ALA A 131 -5.08 -6.95 22.28
N LYS A 132 -4.89 -6.03 23.22
CA LYS A 132 -4.14 -4.77 23.00
C LYS A 132 -2.69 -5.05 22.62
N LYS A 133 -2.03 -5.97 23.32
CA LYS A 133 -0.65 -6.39 23.02
C LYS A 133 -0.52 -6.98 21.62
N LYS A 134 -1.49 -7.81 21.20
CA LYS A 134 -1.55 -8.41 19.87
C LYS A 134 -1.74 -7.34 18.77
N MET A 135 -2.66 -6.39 18.99
CA MET A 135 -2.86 -5.23 18.10
C MET A 135 -1.58 -4.41 17.94
N LEU A 136 -0.94 -3.99 19.05
CA LEU A 136 0.29 -3.20 19.00
C LEU A 136 1.45 -3.95 18.33
N SER A 137 1.63 -5.24 18.62
CA SER A 137 2.65 -6.06 17.96
C SER A 137 2.43 -6.12 16.44
N THR A 138 1.17 -6.19 16.02
CA THR A 138 0.78 -6.23 14.61
C THR A 138 1.11 -4.91 13.91
N LEU A 139 0.77 -3.77 14.53
CA LEU A 139 1.13 -2.44 14.03
C LEU A 139 2.64 -2.20 13.98
N GLN A 140 3.39 -2.70 14.97
CA GLN A 140 4.86 -2.63 14.97
C GLN A 140 5.48 -3.42 13.80
N LYS A 141 4.98 -4.63 13.50
CA LYS A 141 5.43 -5.40 12.32
C LYS A 141 5.17 -4.64 11.02
N ALA A 142 4.02 -3.97 10.90
CA ALA A 142 3.73 -3.12 9.75
C ALA A 142 4.69 -1.95 9.58
N ARG A 143 5.17 -1.37 10.68
CA ARG A 143 6.18 -0.31 10.62
C ARG A 143 7.49 -0.82 10.02
N TYR A 144 7.95 -2.00 10.41
CA TYR A 144 9.14 -2.61 9.79
C TYR A 144 8.90 -2.94 8.32
N ALA A 145 7.74 -3.53 7.97
CA ALA A 145 7.38 -3.79 6.58
C ALA A 145 7.34 -2.50 5.73
N SER A 146 6.84 -1.41 6.30
CA SER A 146 6.77 -0.11 5.62
C SER A 146 8.17 0.47 5.38
N TRP A 147 9.08 0.39 6.36
CA TRP A 147 10.48 0.79 6.17
C TRP A 147 11.19 -0.07 5.13
N PHE A 148 10.93 -1.37 5.11
CA PHE A 148 11.45 -2.26 4.09
C PHE A 148 10.98 -1.85 2.68
N VAL A 149 9.70 -1.52 2.51
CA VAL A 149 9.17 -1.01 1.24
C VAL A 149 9.82 0.32 0.85
N VAL A 150 9.97 1.26 1.78
CA VAL A 150 10.64 2.55 1.51
C VAL A 150 12.08 2.33 1.05
N ALA A 151 12.83 1.44 1.73
CA ALA A 151 14.20 1.12 1.36
C ALA A 151 14.27 0.44 -0.03
N ASN A 152 13.43 -0.56 -0.28
CA ASN A 152 13.37 -1.26 -1.56
C ASN A 152 13.04 -0.29 -2.72
N GLN A 153 12.07 0.61 -2.51
CA GLN A 153 11.70 1.60 -3.51
C GLN A 153 12.82 2.62 -3.75
N ALA A 154 13.48 3.09 -2.70
CA ALA A 154 14.63 3.98 -2.83
C ALA A 154 15.76 3.32 -3.62
N ILE A 155 16.13 2.07 -3.28
CA ILE A 155 17.18 1.31 -3.99
C ILE A 155 16.81 1.13 -5.46
N THR A 156 15.57 0.76 -5.76
CA THR A 156 15.14 0.48 -7.14
C THR A 156 15.19 1.75 -8.00
N HIS A 157 14.70 2.87 -7.50
CA HIS A 157 14.69 4.13 -8.25
C HIS A 157 16.09 4.77 -8.34
N VAL A 158 16.91 4.64 -7.29
CA VAL A 158 18.32 5.07 -7.33
C VAL A 158 19.09 4.24 -8.36
N THR A 159 18.88 2.93 -8.41
CA THR A 159 19.48 2.05 -9.42
C THR A 159 19.03 2.44 -10.83
N TYR A 160 17.74 2.69 -11.02
CA TYR A 160 17.17 3.15 -12.29
C TYR A 160 17.83 4.45 -12.79
N LEU A 161 18.11 5.40 -11.89
CA LEU A 161 18.70 6.70 -12.25
C LEU A 161 20.22 6.66 -12.40
N LEU A 162 20.92 5.91 -11.52
CA LEU A 162 22.38 5.87 -11.52
C LEU A 162 22.94 4.97 -12.62
N MET A 163 22.25 3.87 -12.99
CA MET A 163 22.79 2.92 -13.96
C MET A 163 23.06 3.57 -15.34
N PRO A 164 22.14 4.35 -15.94
CA PRO A 164 22.41 5.04 -17.20
C PRO A 164 23.53 6.09 -17.08
N LEU A 165 23.63 6.76 -15.92
CA LEU A 165 24.69 7.74 -15.66
C LEU A 165 26.06 7.07 -15.62
N VAL A 166 26.18 5.96 -14.87
CA VAL A 166 27.41 5.18 -14.78
C VAL A 166 27.84 4.71 -16.16
N PHE A 167 26.94 4.17 -16.98
CA PHE A 167 27.29 3.78 -18.34
C PHE A 167 27.65 4.94 -19.25
N THR A 168 27.04 6.11 -19.07
CA THR A 168 27.42 7.30 -19.84
C THR A 168 28.81 7.81 -19.44
N LEU A 169 29.18 7.70 -18.16
CA LEU A 169 30.48 8.16 -17.66
C LEU A 169 31.63 7.18 -17.96
N PHE A 170 31.36 5.88 -17.94
CA PHE A 170 32.36 4.82 -18.13
C PHE A 170 32.28 4.11 -19.49
N GLY A 171 31.24 4.36 -20.26
CA GLY A 171 31.07 3.85 -21.63
C GLY A 171 31.41 4.88 -22.68
N ASN A 172 31.38 4.47 -23.95
CA ASN A 172 31.66 5.34 -25.09
C ASN A 172 30.41 6.08 -25.61
N ASP A 173 29.22 5.67 -25.19
CA ASP A 173 27.93 6.19 -25.65
C ASP A 173 27.16 6.89 -24.53
N ARG A 174 26.28 7.82 -24.91
CA ARG A 174 25.35 8.49 -23.99
C ARG A 174 24.09 7.63 -23.79
N TYR A 175 23.70 7.40 -22.54
CA TYR A 175 22.53 6.61 -22.18
C TYR A 175 21.50 7.45 -21.41
N LEU A 176 20.28 7.52 -21.93
CA LEU A 176 19.14 8.14 -21.23
C LEU A 176 18.30 7.06 -20.54
N PRO A 177 17.71 7.37 -19.36
CA PRO A 177 16.67 6.52 -18.78
C PRO A 177 15.44 6.42 -19.70
N THR A 178 14.62 5.40 -19.48
CA THR A 178 13.82 4.61 -20.43
C THR A 178 12.67 5.28 -21.21
N THR A 179 12.72 6.57 -21.54
CA THR A 179 11.74 7.17 -22.45
C THR A 179 12.06 6.81 -23.90
N PRO A 180 11.17 6.11 -24.62
CA PRO A 180 11.33 5.91 -26.05
C PRO A 180 11.10 7.23 -26.79
N GLY A 181 11.68 7.34 -27.98
CA GLY A 181 11.68 8.58 -28.75
C GLY A 181 12.54 9.68 -28.14
N GLU A 182 12.15 10.92 -28.42
CA GLU A 182 12.75 12.15 -27.89
C GLU A 182 11.78 12.84 -26.93
N THR A 183 12.30 13.60 -25.97
CA THR A 183 11.45 14.48 -25.16
C THR A 183 10.99 15.64 -26.03
N TYR A 184 9.68 15.95 -25.99
CA TYR A 184 9.08 16.89 -26.94
C TYR A 184 9.76 18.27 -26.88
N GLY A 185 10.36 18.72 -27.98
CA GLY A 185 11.07 20.01 -28.07
C GLY A 185 12.53 19.97 -27.63
N LEU A 186 13.09 18.80 -27.29
CA LEU A 186 14.50 18.60 -26.93
C LEU A 186 15.13 17.60 -27.90
N SER A 187 15.45 18.07 -29.12
CA SER A 187 16.03 17.28 -30.19
C SER A 187 17.26 17.98 -30.80
N PRO A 188 18.34 17.26 -31.14
CA PRO A 188 18.55 15.81 -31.00
C PRO A 188 18.87 15.35 -29.56
N LYS A 189 18.26 14.25 -29.09
CA LYS A 189 18.29 13.86 -27.66
C LYS A 189 19.68 13.55 -27.05
N TYR A 190 20.68 13.19 -27.86
CA TYR A 190 22.02 12.85 -27.39
C TYR A 190 23.02 14.01 -27.52
N GLU A 191 22.62 15.14 -28.08
CA GLU A 191 23.50 16.31 -28.21
C GLU A 191 23.43 17.21 -26.98
N THR A 192 24.53 17.86 -26.67
CA THR A 192 24.56 18.90 -25.62
C THR A 192 23.96 20.19 -26.18
N PRO A 193 23.07 20.90 -25.46
CA PRO A 193 22.69 20.70 -24.04
C PRO A 193 21.44 19.84 -23.81
N PHE A 194 20.81 19.31 -24.87
CA PHE A 194 19.52 18.62 -24.80
C PHE A 194 19.58 17.33 -23.97
N PHE A 195 20.69 16.60 -24.05
CA PHE A 195 20.93 15.41 -23.25
C PHE A 195 20.90 15.71 -21.74
N GLU A 196 21.67 16.70 -21.31
CA GLU A 196 21.80 17.07 -19.90
C GLU A 196 20.48 17.61 -19.35
N ILE A 197 19.75 18.41 -20.14
CA ILE A 197 18.42 18.90 -19.79
C ILE A 197 17.44 17.74 -19.63
N THR A 198 17.37 16.83 -20.61
CA THR A 198 16.48 15.66 -20.57
C THR A 198 16.80 14.77 -19.37
N PHE A 199 18.08 14.58 -19.06
CA PHE A 199 18.52 13.79 -17.93
C PHE A 199 18.05 14.38 -16.59
N VAL A 200 18.23 15.69 -16.39
CA VAL A 200 17.77 16.39 -15.17
C VAL A 200 16.24 16.33 -15.04
N LEU A 201 15.51 16.59 -16.12
CA LEU A 201 14.04 16.50 -16.10
C LEU A 201 13.56 15.07 -15.79
N THR A 202 14.27 14.05 -16.30
CA THR A 202 13.98 12.65 -16.00
C THR A 202 14.22 12.32 -14.52
N ILE A 203 15.29 12.82 -13.90
CA ILE A 203 15.52 12.65 -12.45
C ILE A 203 14.34 13.22 -11.65
N VAL A 204 13.89 14.43 -11.98
CA VAL A 204 12.76 15.08 -11.29
C VAL A 204 11.47 14.27 -11.47
N ALA A 205 11.20 13.79 -12.70
CA ALA A 205 10.05 12.96 -12.99
C ALA A 205 10.09 11.62 -12.24
N THR A 206 11.22 10.91 -12.26
CA THR A 206 11.37 9.63 -11.55
C THR A 206 11.25 9.81 -10.04
N ALA A 207 11.80 10.89 -9.47
CA ALA A 207 11.62 11.21 -8.05
C ALA A 207 10.14 11.43 -7.70
N PHE A 208 9.40 12.18 -8.52
CA PHE A 208 7.95 12.34 -8.35
C PHE A 208 7.21 10.99 -8.36
N SER A 209 7.56 10.11 -9.30
CA SER A 209 6.99 8.76 -9.37
C SER A 209 7.25 7.98 -8.08
N ALA A 210 8.53 7.90 -7.67
CA ALA A 210 8.98 7.15 -6.52
C ALA A 210 8.26 7.57 -5.23
N ILE A 211 8.17 8.89 -5.01
CA ILE A 211 7.61 9.47 -3.79
C ILE A 211 6.10 9.17 -3.70
N ASN A 212 5.36 9.41 -4.78
CA ASN A 212 3.92 9.18 -4.81
C ASN A 212 3.56 7.71 -4.65
N GLN A 213 4.27 6.82 -5.35
CA GLN A 213 4.06 5.39 -5.26
C GLN A 213 4.39 4.86 -3.86
N THR A 214 5.53 5.26 -3.29
CA THR A 214 5.98 4.81 -1.97
C THR A 214 5.01 5.23 -0.88
N GLY A 215 4.63 6.52 -0.85
CA GLY A 215 3.71 7.00 0.18
C GLY A 215 2.32 6.37 0.08
N TYR A 216 1.87 6.00 -1.11
CA TYR A 216 0.61 5.26 -1.31
C TYR A 216 0.69 3.82 -0.81
N ILE A 217 1.77 3.08 -1.12
CA ILE A 217 1.94 1.69 -0.65
C ILE A 217 2.06 1.64 0.87
N VAL A 218 2.85 2.55 1.47
CA VAL A 218 2.97 2.66 2.92
C VAL A 218 1.60 2.90 3.56
N LEU A 219 0.82 3.84 3.02
CA LEU A 219 -0.53 4.12 3.51
C LEU A 219 -1.43 2.88 3.44
N PHE A 220 -1.37 2.12 2.34
CA PHE A 220 -2.11 0.88 2.19
C PHE A 220 -1.72 -0.17 3.24
N ILE A 221 -0.43 -0.45 3.40
CA ILE A 221 0.09 -1.42 4.39
C ILE A 221 -0.40 -1.05 5.80
N THR A 222 -0.36 0.24 6.13
CA THR A 222 -0.81 0.76 7.43
C THR A 222 -2.28 0.43 7.67
N LEU A 223 -3.15 0.83 6.73
CA LEU A 223 -4.59 0.70 6.88
C LEU A 223 -5.03 -0.77 6.93
N VAL A 224 -4.47 -1.62 6.07
CA VAL A 224 -4.73 -3.07 6.10
C VAL A 224 -4.25 -3.69 7.41
N THR A 225 -3.10 -3.26 7.92
CA THR A 225 -2.59 -3.83 9.18
C THR A 225 -3.42 -3.40 10.39
N HIS A 226 -4.04 -2.22 10.34
CA HIS A 226 -5.06 -1.85 11.33
C HIS A 226 -6.25 -2.82 11.30
N GLU A 227 -6.76 -3.15 10.12
CA GLU A 227 -7.84 -4.15 9.98
C GLU A 227 -7.41 -5.52 10.51
N LEU A 228 -6.21 -5.99 10.16
CA LEU A 228 -5.65 -7.25 10.67
C LEU A 228 -5.52 -7.23 12.19
N GLY A 229 -5.05 -6.12 12.76
CA GLY A 229 -4.92 -5.98 14.21
C GLY A 229 -6.26 -6.04 14.94
N HIS A 230 -7.33 -5.49 14.35
CA HIS A 230 -8.69 -5.63 14.88
C HIS A 230 -9.21 -7.08 14.82
N PHE A 231 -8.96 -7.80 13.72
CA PHE A 231 -9.25 -9.25 13.65
C PHE A 231 -8.53 -9.99 14.77
N TYR A 232 -7.21 -9.82 14.89
CA TYR A 232 -6.41 -10.54 15.89
C TYR A 232 -6.75 -10.15 17.33
N ALA A 233 -7.20 -8.92 17.58
CA ALA A 233 -7.67 -8.52 18.90
C ALA A 233 -8.97 -9.27 19.28
N ILE A 234 -9.90 -9.42 18.33
CA ILE A 234 -11.14 -10.20 18.55
C ILE A 234 -10.80 -11.67 18.73
N THR A 235 -9.97 -12.24 17.86
CA THR A 235 -9.51 -13.64 17.96
C THR A 235 -8.88 -13.92 19.33
N GLN A 236 -7.94 -13.08 19.77
CA GLN A 236 -7.31 -13.25 21.08
C GLN A 236 -8.33 -13.19 22.22
N THR A 237 -9.32 -12.30 22.14
CA THR A 237 -10.36 -12.21 23.19
C THR A 237 -11.24 -13.47 23.23
N LEU A 238 -11.52 -14.09 22.08
CA LEU A 238 -12.25 -15.35 22.00
C LEU A 238 -11.43 -16.52 22.57
N ASP A 239 -10.12 -16.51 22.35
CA ASP A 239 -9.20 -17.49 22.96
C ASP A 239 -9.13 -17.30 24.48
N ASP A 240 -9.09 -16.05 24.96
CA ASP A 240 -9.13 -15.74 26.40
C ASP A 240 -10.44 -16.26 27.06
N ILE A 241 -11.58 -16.13 26.36
CA ILE A 241 -12.87 -16.71 26.80
C ILE A 241 -12.79 -18.24 26.91
N HIS A 242 -12.20 -18.91 25.91
CA HIS A 242 -12.02 -20.36 25.92
C HIS A 242 -11.16 -20.81 27.12
N ASP A 243 -10.07 -20.09 27.41
CA ASP A 243 -9.18 -20.38 28.53
C ASP A 243 -9.88 -20.19 29.88
N ILE A 244 -10.76 -19.19 30.03
CA ILE A 244 -11.56 -18.99 31.24
C ILE A 244 -12.54 -20.15 31.45
N LEU A 245 -13.25 -20.56 30.39
CA LEU A 245 -14.25 -21.63 30.46
C LEU A 245 -13.60 -23.00 30.74
N SER A 246 -12.50 -23.31 30.06
CA SER A 246 -11.78 -24.57 30.26
C SER A 246 -11.18 -24.70 31.67
N LYS A 247 -10.81 -23.58 32.31
CA LYS A 247 -10.38 -23.56 33.72
C LYS A 247 -11.55 -23.78 34.68
N LYS A 248 -12.74 -23.23 34.38
CA LYS A 248 -13.96 -23.42 35.20
C LYS A 248 -14.45 -24.88 35.20
N GLU A 249 -14.20 -25.61 34.12
CA GLU A 249 -14.59 -27.03 33.98
C GLU A 249 -13.66 -28.00 34.73
N ARG A 250 -12.39 -27.63 34.98
CA ARG A 250 -11.44 -28.48 35.72
C ARG A 250 -11.78 -28.51 37.22
N PRO A 251 -11.68 -29.68 37.90
CA PRO A 251 -11.88 -29.76 39.35
C PRO A 251 -10.90 -28.82 40.08
N ARG A 252 -11.40 -28.03 41.06
CA ARG A 252 -10.57 -27.14 41.88
C ARG A 252 -9.68 -27.96 42.82
N ASP A 253 -8.39 -28.06 42.53
CA ASP A 253 -7.38 -28.56 43.48
C ASP A 253 -6.86 -27.46 44.43
N ASP A 254 -7.19 -26.18 44.20
CA ASP A 254 -6.71 -25.05 44.99
C ASP A 254 -7.85 -24.08 45.39
N PRO A 255 -8.23 -24.00 46.68
CA PRO A 255 -9.34 -23.16 47.15
C PRO A 255 -9.00 -21.66 47.29
N ASP A 256 -7.73 -21.25 47.18
CA ASP A 256 -7.28 -19.86 47.42
C ASP A 256 -6.95 -19.05 46.15
N GLY A 257 -7.20 -19.61 44.96
CA GLY A 257 -6.99 -18.88 43.70
C GLY A 257 -8.03 -17.78 43.50
N GLU A 258 -7.64 -16.51 43.71
CA GLU A 258 -8.40 -15.34 43.26
C GLU A 258 -8.60 -15.41 41.74
N THR A 259 -9.72 -15.99 41.30
CA THR A 259 -10.17 -15.84 39.92
C THR A 259 -10.63 -14.40 39.74
N SER A 260 -9.84 -13.60 39.03
CA SER A 260 -10.34 -12.37 38.40
C SER A 260 -11.51 -12.79 37.50
N ASP A 261 -12.73 -12.64 37.99
CA ASP A 261 -13.94 -12.99 37.26
C ASP A 261 -14.16 -11.87 36.22
N GLU A 262 -13.30 -11.83 35.20
CA GLU A 262 -13.60 -11.10 33.97
C GLU A 262 -14.90 -11.69 33.46
N SER A 263 -15.94 -10.85 33.45
CA SER A 263 -17.25 -11.27 33.04
C SER A 263 -17.17 -11.69 31.58
N ILE A 264 -17.46 -12.96 31.29
CA ILE A 264 -17.57 -13.49 29.92
C ILE A 264 -18.52 -12.62 29.09
N ASP A 265 -19.53 -12.03 29.72
CA ASP A 265 -20.45 -11.09 29.06
C ASP A 265 -19.72 -9.82 28.58
N GLU A 266 -18.78 -9.27 29.35
CA GLU A 266 -18.02 -8.09 28.95
C GLU A 266 -17.09 -8.38 27.76
N LEU A 267 -16.44 -9.55 27.76
CA LEU A 267 -15.58 -10.00 26.66
C LEU A 267 -16.41 -10.25 25.38
N LEU A 268 -17.59 -10.87 25.50
CA LEU A 268 -18.50 -11.05 24.37
C LEU A 268 -19.04 -9.72 23.84
N ILE A 269 -19.42 -8.79 24.73
CA ILE A 269 -19.84 -7.44 24.35
C ILE A 269 -18.72 -6.71 23.60
N PHE A 270 -17.48 -6.84 24.05
CA PHE A 270 -16.31 -6.32 23.35
C PHE A 270 -16.20 -6.92 21.95
N CYS A 271 -16.21 -8.24 21.80
CA CYS A 271 -16.12 -8.92 20.49
C CYS A 271 -17.20 -8.44 19.52
N VAL A 272 -18.46 -8.34 19.96
CA VAL A 272 -19.58 -7.88 19.10
C VAL A 272 -19.39 -6.42 18.68
N LYS A 273 -19.13 -5.52 19.62
CA LYS A 273 -18.94 -4.08 19.33
C LYS A 273 -17.72 -3.85 18.43
N HIS A 274 -16.63 -4.56 18.69
CA HIS A 274 -15.39 -4.43 17.94
C HIS A 274 -15.52 -5.01 16.52
N HIS A 275 -16.23 -6.12 16.35
CA HIS A 275 -16.56 -6.67 15.04
C HIS A 275 -17.43 -5.70 14.21
N GLN A 276 -18.45 -5.08 14.83
CA GLN A 276 -19.26 -4.06 14.16
C GLN A 276 -18.43 -2.85 13.73
N PHE A 277 -17.53 -2.38 14.59
CA PHE A 277 -16.58 -1.33 14.26
C PHE A 277 -15.66 -1.73 13.09
N LEU A 278 -15.09 -2.94 13.12
CA LEU A 278 -14.25 -3.47 12.05
C LEU A 278 -14.98 -3.51 10.71
N MET A 279 -16.23 -3.97 10.67
CA MET A 279 -17.06 -3.95 9.46
C MET A 279 -17.25 -2.52 8.93
N HIS A 280 -17.49 -1.54 9.80
CA HIS A 280 -17.61 -0.14 9.40
C HIS A 280 -16.28 0.40 8.83
N TYR A 281 -15.18 0.14 9.53
CA TYR A 281 -13.85 0.58 9.16
C TYR A 281 -13.39 -0.03 7.83
N HIS A 282 -13.56 -1.34 7.64
CA HIS A 282 -13.29 -2.06 6.40
C HIS A 282 -14.05 -1.44 5.22
N ASN A 283 -15.34 -1.15 5.39
CA ASN A 283 -16.14 -0.53 4.33
C ASN A 283 -15.58 0.84 3.91
N LYS A 284 -15.06 1.65 4.85
CA LYS A 284 -14.42 2.94 4.52
C LYS A 284 -13.14 2.75 3.71
N ILE A 285 -12.31 1.76 4.07
CA ILE A 285 -11.08 1.44 3.34
C ILE A 285 -11.39 0.88 1.95
N ARG A 286 -12.31 -0.07 1.85
CA ARG A 286 -12.76 -0.64 0.56
C ARG A 286 -13.25 0.45 -0.38
N GLU A 287 -14.11 1.35 0.09
CA GLU A 287 -14.60 2.46 -0.71
C GLU A 287 -13.51 3.45 -1.10
N LEU A 288 -12.47 3.62 -0.26
CA LEU A 288 -11.33 4.48 -0.54
C LEU A 288 -10.48 3.94 -1.70
N TYR A 289 -10.25 2.63 -1.72
CA TYR A 289 -9.28 2.01 -2.62
C TYR A 289 -9.89 1.36 -3.88
N LYS A 290 -11.18 1.03 -3.91
CA LYS A 290 -11.77 0.21 -4.99
C LYS A 290 -11.48 0.71 -6.40
N VAL A 291 -11.69 2.00 -6.68
CA VAL A 291 -11.53 2.56 -8.03
C VAL A 291 -10.05 2.60 -8.41
N ILE A 292 -9.19 3.01 -7.48
CA ILE A 292 -7.77 3.18 -7.75
C ILE A 292 -7.02 1.84 -7.89
N PHE A 293 -7.48 0.79 -7.22
CA PHE A 293 -7.02 -0.57 -7.49
C PHE A 293 -7.41 -1.02 -8.90
N GLY A 294 -8.67 -0.85 -9.30
CA GLY A 294 -9.10 -1.18 -10.66
C GLY A 294 -8.27 -0.49 -11.74
N ALA A 295 -8.09 0.83 -11.62
CA ALA A 295 -7.27 1.61 -12.54
C ALA A 295 -5.80 1.15 -12.55
N HIS A 296 -5.24 0.81 -11.39
CA HIS A 296 -3.85 0.34 -11.28
C HIS A 296 -3.66 -1.03 -11.94
N PHE A 297 -4.55 -1.99 -11.67
CA PHE A 297 -4.51 -3.32 -12.27
C PHE A 297 -4.63 -3.25 -13.79
N LEU A 298 -5.54 -2.44 -14.31
CA LEU A 298 -5.70 -2.24 -15.75
C LEU A 298 -4.41 -1.64 -16.36
N SER A 299 -3.92 -0.53 -15.79
CA SER A 299 -2.74 0.16 -16.31
C SER A 299 -1.50 -0.74 -16.28
N MET A 300 -1.28 -1.47 -15.18
CA MET A 300 -0.15 -2.39 -15.04
C MET A 300 -0.28 -3.62 -15.94
N THR A 301 -1.49 -4.10 -16.22
CA THR A 301 -1.68 -5.17 -17.22
C THR A 301 -1.20 -4.71 -18.60
N ILE A 302 -1.54 -3.48 -19.01
CA ILE A 302 -1.07 -2.91 -20.28
C ILE A 302 0.46 -2.76 -20.27
N VAL A 303 1.05 -2.26 -19.18
CA VAL A 303 2.50 -2.16 -19.01
C VAL A 303 3.16 -3.53 -19.15
N LEU A 304 2.69 -4.55 -18.45
CA LEU A 304 3.32 -5.87 -18.46
C LEU A 304 3.20 -6.54 -19.84
N VAL A 305 2.04 -6.46 -20.49
CA VAL A 305 1.84 -6.97 -21.86
C VAL A 305 2.80 -6.29 -22.82
N THR A 306 2.82 -4.95 -22.86
CA THR A 306 3.67 -4.19 -23.79
C THR A 306 5.16 -4.38 -23.49
N THR A 307 5.55 -4.59 -22.22
CA THR A 307 6.93 -4.91 -21.82
C THR A 307 7.37 -6.23 -22.43
N LEU A 308 6.55 -7.28 -22.33
CA LEU A 308 6.87 -8.58 -22.93
C LEU A 308 6.89 -8.51 -24.46
N GLN A 309 5.95 -7.79 -25.08
CA GLN A 309 5.92 -7.59 -26.54
C GLN A 309 7.15 -6.88 -27.10
N THR A 310 7.79 -6.04 -26.28
CA THR A 310 8.95 -5.25 -26.69
C THR A 310 10.27 -5.87 -26.21
N MET A 311 10.25 -7.00 -25.49
CA MET A 311 11.43 -7.60 -24.85
C MET A 311 12.61 -7.87 -25.78
N ASN A 312 12.35 -8.23 -27.04
CA ASN A 312 13.41 -8.56 -28.02
C ASN A 312 14.06 -7.33 -28.66
N VAL A 313 13.44 -6.15 -28.54
CA VAL A 313 13.86 -4.90 -29.20
C VAL A 313 14.24 -3.83 -28.18
N TRP A 314 13.61 -3.87 -27.01
CA TRP A 314 13.87 -3.02 -25.87
C TRP A 314 15.03 -3.62 -25.07
N ASP A 315 15.96 -2.78 -24.63
CA ASP A 315 17.09 -3.22 -23.79
C ASP A 315 16.57 -4.12 -22.65
N PHE A 316 17.03 -5.37 -22.64
CA PHE A 316 16.60 -6.44 -21.74
C PHE A 316 16.61 -6.00 -20.26
N ARG A 317 17.53 -5.11 -19.89
CA ARG A 317 17.62 -4.54 -18.53
C ARG A 317 16.38 -3.77 -18.13
N ASN A 318 15.88 -2.95 -19.04
CA ASN A 318 14.70 -2.14 -18.80
C ASN A 318 13.44 -3.02 -18.77
N THR A 319 13.41 -4.11 -19.54
CA THR A 319 12.34 -5.12 -19.50
C THR A 319 12.26 -5.77 -18.11
N ILE A 320 13.40 -6.21 -17.56
CA ILE A 320 13.46 -6.79 -16.21
C ILE A 320 13.01 -5.75 -15.17
N LEU A 321 13.54 -4.54 -15.25
CA LEU A 321 13.27 -3.50 -14.26
C LEU A 321 11.79 -3.08 -14.26
N THR A 322 11.20 -2.89 -15.42
CA THR A 322 9.76 -2.61 -15.56
C THR A 322 8.90 -3.78 -15.11
N GLY A 323 9.31 -5.02 -15.41
CA GLY A 323 8.61 -6.23 -14.96
C GLY A 323 8.58 -6.35 -13.43
N VAL A 324 9.74 -6.23 -12.78
CA VAL A 324 9.86 -6.33 -11.31
C VAL A 324 9.10 -5.20 -10.62
N THR A 325 9.28 -3.96 -11.09
CA THR A 325 8.61 -2.78 -10.50
C THR A 325 7.10 -2.76 -10.74
N GLY A 326 6.62 -3.36 -11.83
CA GLY A 326 5.19 -3.49 -12.13
C GLY A 326 4.50 -4.60 -11.35
N ILE A 327 5.15 -5.77 -11.20
CA ILE A 327 4.56 -6.93 -10.53
C ILE A 327 4.52 -6.76 -9.01
N MET A 328 5.57 -6.18 -8.42
CA MET A 328 5.71 -6.11 -6.96
C MET A 328 4.56 -5.36 -6.26
N PRO A 329 4.09 -4.19 -6.73
CA PRO A 329 2.92 -3.52 -6.14
C PRO A 329 1.64 -4.35 -6.26
N LEU A 330 1.40 -5.02 -7.40
CA LEU A 330 0.23 -5.90 -7.58
C LEU A 330 0.26 -7.05 -6.57
N PHE A 331 1.43 -7.68 -6.41
CA PHE A 331 1.64 -8.70 -5.40
C PHE A 331 1.34 -8.17 -3.99
N LEU A 332 1.88 -7.01 -3.61
CA LEU A 332 1.65 -6.43 -2.27
C LEU A 332 0.16 -6.16 -2.00
N TYR A 333 -0.59 -5.66 -2.98
CA TYR A 333 -2.03 -5.40 -2.81
C TYR A 333 -2.84 -6.70 -2.67
N CYS A 334 -2.57 -7.70 -3.52
CA CYS A 334 -3.21 -9.01 -3.44
C CYS A 334 -2.82 -9.77 -2.16
N PHE A 335 -1.57 -9.67 -1.73
CA PHE A 335 -1.09 -10.28 -0.50
C PHE A 335 -1.75 -9.66 0.73
N GLY A 336 -1.86 -8.32 0.79
CA GLY A 336 -2.58 -7.64 1.85
C GLY A 336 -4.06 -8.05 1.92
N GLY A 337 -4.73 -8.19 0.78
CA GLY A 337 -6.10 -8.69 0.72
C GLY A 337 -6.24 -10.16 1.14
N GLU A 338 -5.29 -11.02 0.75
CA GLU A 338 -5.23 -12.43 1.18
C GLU A 338 -5.06 -12.56 2.70
N LEU A 339 -4.22 -11.72 3.30
CA LEU A 339 -4.04 -11.66 4.75
C LEU A 339 -5.34 -11.30 5.46
N LEU A 340 -6.13 -10.37 4.92
CA LEU A 340 -7.43 -10.00 5.50
C LEU A 340 -8.42 -11.16 5.45
N ILE A 341 -8.49 -11.86 4.32
CA ILE A 341 -9.35 -13.05 4.17
C ILE A 341 -8.92 -14.11 5.18
N SER A 342 -7.62 -14.36 5.31
CA SER A 342 -7.06 -15.34 6.23
C SER A 342 -7.34 -14.98 7.69
N ALA A 343 -7.17 -13.72 8.09
CA ALA A 343 -7.45 -13.25 9.44
C ALA A 343 -8.95 -13.34 9.78
N GLY A 344 -9.83 -13.09 8.81
CA GLY A 344 -11.27 -13.29 8.99
C GLY A 344 -11.65 -14.75 9.19
N LEU A 345 -11.02 -15.68 8.45
CA LEU A 345 -11.19 -17.11 8.63
C LEU A 345 -10.69 -17.58 10.01
N GLU A 346 -9.52 -17.10 10.43
CA GLU A 346 -8.94 -17.37 11.76
C GLU A 346 -9.88 -16.89 12.88
N MET A 347 -10.40 -15.67 12.79
CA MET A 347 -11.41 -15.17 13.72
C MET A 347 -12.66 -16.06 13.72
N SER A 348 -13.18 -16.45 12.54
CA SER A 348 -14.36 -17.32 12.45
C SER A 348 -14.13 -18.70 13.09
N ALA A 349 -12.91 -19.24 12.99
CA ALA A 349 -12.54 -20.48 13.65
C ALA A 349 -12.50 -20.30 15.18
N ALA A 350 -11.90 -19.22 15.67
CA ALA A 350 -11.87 -18.89 17.10
C ALA A 350 -13.27 -18.67 17.69
N VAL A 351 -14.20 -18.06 16.93
CA VAL A 351 -15.61 -17.95 17.35
C VAL A 351 -16.22 -19.34 17.55
N TYR A 352 -15.95 -20.28 16.64
CA TYR A 352 -16.48 -21.64 16.74
C TYR A 352 -15.87 -22.42 17.93
N SER A 353 -14.57 -22.21 18.22
CA SER A 353 -13.84 -22.93 19.27
C SER A 353 -13.81 -22.22 20.63
N CYS A 354 -14.56 -21.13 20.83
CA CYS A 354 -14.51 -20.35 22.07
C CYS A 354 -15.12 -21.03 23.32
N GLY A 355 -15.59 -22.28 23.22
CA GLY A 355 -16.21 -23.01 24.32
C GLY A 355 -17.69 -22.67 24.54
N TRP A 356 -18.41 -22.27 23.49
CA TRP A 356 -19.81 -21.84 23.57
C TRP A 356 -20.76 -22.91 24.14
N GLU A 357 -20.38 -24.18 24.08
CA GLU A 357 -21.08 -25.31 24.67
C GLU A 357 -21.09 -25.31 26.21
N LEU A 358 -20.13 -24.61 26.83
CA LEU A 358 -20.01 -24.44 28.28
C LEU A 358 -20.68 -23.14 28.79
N MET A 359 -21.18 -22.31 27.88
CA MET A 359 -21.75 -21.00 28.19
C MET A 359 -23.25 -21.07 28.53
N GLU A 360 -23.76 -20.03 29.17
CA GLU A 360 -25.20 -19.89 29.38
C GLU A 360 -25.95 -19.74 28.03
N PRO A 361 -27.24 -20.15 27.94
CA PRO A 361 -28.02 -20.06 26.70
C PRO A 361 -28.07 -18.66 26.06
N LYS A 362 -27.95 -17.59 26.86
CA LYS A 362 -27.89 -16.21 26.34
C LYS A 362 -26.56 -15.92 25.65
N GLN A 363 -25.45 -16.30 26.28
CA GLN A 363 -24.08 -16.12 25.76
C GLN A 363 -23.87 -16.95 24.49
N ALA A 364 -24.29 -18.22 24.50
CA ALA A 364 -24.21 -19.11 23.34
C ALA A 364 -24.97 -18.54 22.11
N LYS A 365 -26.12 -17.89 22.31
CA LYS A 365 -26.85 -17.20 21.22
C LYS A 365 -26.07 -16.02 20.63
N VAL A 366 -25.31 -15.29 21.45
CA VAL A 366 -24.45 -14.19 20.99
C VAL A 366 -23.31 -14.73 20.14
N VAL A 367 -22.65 -15.81 20.59
CA VAL A 367 -21.59 -16.48 19.83
C VAL A 367 -22.12 -17.01 18.50
N LEU A 368 -23.30 -17.64 18.50
CA LEU A 368 -23.94 -18.12 17.26
C LEU A 368 -24.17 -16.97 16.26
N MET A 369 -24.64 -15.81 16.75
CA MET A 369 -24.78 -14.63 15.90
C MET A 369 -23.44 -14.15 15.34
N LEU A 370 -22.41 -14.08 16.18
CA LEU A 370 -21.07 -13.68 15.77
C LEU A 370 -20.51 -14.64 14.70
N LEU A 371 -20.73 -15.94 14.85
CA LEU A 371 -20.32 -16.98 13.89
C LEU A 371 -21.02 -16.82 12.54
N CYS A 372 -22.34 -16.60 12.54
CA CYS A 372 -23.09 -16.35 11.31
C CYS A 372 -22.59 -15.09 10.58
N LEU A 373 -22.15 -14.07 11.33
CA LEU A 373 -21.62 -12.83 10.76
C LEU A 373 -20.18 -12.99 10.25
N SER A 374 -19.33 -13.74 10.97
CA SER A 374 -17.92 -13.96 10.61
C SER A 374 -17.74 -14.82 9.36
N GLN A 375 -18.73 -15.63 9.01
CA GLN A 375 -18.72 -16.44 7.78
C GLN A 375 -18.76 -15.60 6.49
N ARG A 376 -19.04 -14.29 6.57
CA ARG A 376 -18.99 -13.39 5.42
C ARG A 376 -17.59 -12.77 5.34
N PRO A 377 -16.74 -13.17 4.38
CA PRO A 377 -15.36 -12.70 4.32
C PRO A 377 -15.31 -11.20 4.02
N LEU A 378 -14.48 -10.47 4.78
CA LEU A 378 -14.17 -9.08 4.50
C LEU A 378 -13.07 -9.01 3.44
N CYS A 379 -13.46 -8.65 2.22
CA CYS A 379 -12.59 -8.67 1.05
C CYS A 379 -12.38 -7.25 0.50
N LEU A 380 -11.12 -6.93 0.16
CA LEU A 380 -10.82 -5.78 -0.69
C LEU A 380 -11.14 -6.11 -2.15
N THR A 381 -11.70 -5.14 -2.87
CA THR A 381 -12.08 -5.32 -4.29
C THR A 381 -11.42 -4.26 -5.17
N ALA A 382 -11.04 -4.64 -6.39
CA ALA A 382 -10.70 -3.73 -7.47
C ALA A 382 -11.96 -3.45 -8.30
N ALA A 383 -12.38 -2.19 -8.32
CA ALA A 383 -13.55 -1.66 -9.02
C ALA A 383 -14.87 -2.41 -8.71
N ASN A 384 -14.98 -3.08 -7.56
CA ASN A 384 -16.08 -4.01 -7.22
C ASN A 384 -16.24 -5.20 -8.19
N VAL A 385 -15.25 -5.47 -9.03
CA VAL A 385 -15.26 -6.58 -9.99
C VAL A 385 -14.40 -7.73 -9.51
N PHE A 386 -13.14 -7.44 -9.12
CA PHE A 386 -12.18 -8.47 -8.75
C PHE A 386 -11.87 -8.41 -7.25
N VAL A 387 -11.86 -9.56 -6.59
CA VAL A 387 -11.38 -9.67 -5.21
C VAL A 387 -9.85 -9.62 -5.20
N MET A 388 -9.27 -8.80 -4.33
CA MET A 388 -7.82 -8.70 -4.15
C MET A 388 -7.35 -9.89 -3.32
N ASN A 389 -6.98 -10.97 -4.00
CA ASN A 389 -6.50 -12.21 -3.39
C ASN A 389 -5.38 -12.81 -4.27
N ARG A 390 -4.79 -13.91 -3.79
CA ARG A 390 -3.72 -14.62 -4.52
C ARG A 390 -4.18 -15.15 -5.88
N GLU A 391 -5.43 -15.57 -5.99
CA GLU A 391 -6.01 -16.09 -7.24
C GLU A 391 -6.05 -15.02 -8.33
N THR A 392 -6.55 -13.82 -8.01
CA THR A 392 -6.59 -12.69 -8.95
C THR A 392 -5.19 -12.29 -9.40
N PHE A 393 -4.19 -12.32 -8.51
CA PHE A 393 -2.80 -12.09 -8.90
C PHE A 393 -2.32 -13.11 -9.94
N GLY A 394 -2.58 -14.40 -9.70
CA GLY A 394 -2.28 -15.47 -10.65
C GLY A 394 -2.99 -15.30 -11.99
N ASN A 395 -4.27 -14.91 -11.96
CA ASN A 395 -5.08 -14.66 -13.15
C ASN A 395 -4.50 -13.52 -14.00
N VAL A 396 -4.04 -12.43 -13.38
CA VAL A 396 -3.38 -11.32 -14.10
C VAL A 396 -2.11 -11.80 -14.79
N ALA A 397 -1.25 -12.54 -14.09
CA ALA A 397 -0.03 -13.09 -14.68
C ALA A 397 -0.33 -14.03 -15.87
N GLN A 398 -1.35 -14.88 -15.73
CA GLN A 398 -1.81 -15.75 -16.83
C GLN A 398 -2.35 -14.95 -18.02
N VAL A 399 -3.14 -13.90 -17.79
CA VAL A 399 -3.68 -13.05 -18.87
C VAL A 399 -2.54 -12.35 -19.62
N VAL A 400 -1.58 -11.77 -18.90
CA VAL A 400 -0.39 -11.13 -19.50
C VAL A 400 0.36 -12.12 -20.39
N TYR A 401 0.62 -13.34 -19.90
CA TYR A 401 1.31 -14.37 -20.67
C TYR A 401 0.51 -14.86 -21.88
N LYS A 402 -0.80 -15.09 -21.72
CA LYS A 402 -1.69 -15.50 -22.83
C LYS A 402 -1.72 -14.46 -23.94
N ILE A 403 -1.83 -13.18 -23.59
CA ILE A 403 -1.76 -12.10 -24.57
C ILE A 403 -0.38 -12.12 -25.24
N TYR A 404 0.71 -12.25 -24.47
CA TYR A 404 2.04 -12.35 -25.05
C TYR A 404 2.18 -13.48 -26.09
N ALA A 405 1.68 -14.68 -25.75
CA ALA A 405 1.77 -15.86 -26.60
C ALA A 405 0.82 -15.86 -27.81
N VAL A 406 -0.21 -15.00 -27.85
CA VAL A 406 -1.10 -14.86 -29.02
C VAL A 406 -0.51 -13.90 -30.06
N PHE A 407 0.27 -12.92 -29.62
CA PHE A 407 0.83 -11.86 -30.47
C PHE A 407 2.23 -12.18 -31.05
N ASN A 408 2.82 -13.31 -30.63
CA ASN A 408 4.04 -13.92 -31.15
C ASN A 408 3.72 -15.33 -31.64
#